data_AF-A0A536MJH2-F1
#
_entry.id   AF-A0A536MJH2-F1
#
_cell.length_a   1.000
_cell.length_b   1.000
_cell.length_c   1.000
_cell.angle_alpha   90.00
_cell.angle_beta   90.00
_cell.angle_gamma   90.00
#
_symmetry.space_group_name_H-M   'P 1'
#
loop_
_entity.id
_entity.type
_entity.pdbx_description
1 polymer ?
#
loop_
_entity_poly.entity_id
_entity_poly.type
_entity_poly.pdbx_seq_one_letter_code
_entity_poly.pdbx_strand_id
1 'polypeptide(L)'
;MLAAVTCALAPAYVVRWRIGPLPSTVLEAAVLLTVIAFAFESLRGRRALRWRSPFTIPAALFLVAGAVSVAVSPDHTKALGLYRAYLIEPIAFFFVLGNVLGSIQRARMVLLGLAAGGVVAGLANGFVVLDAIRHHTLNLALPPPVVIYNTSNATALYLVPLIGIGASFVVYERERWVRLISAGFVAIFVASTFLSLSRGGLLALGVIALIMALINRRRWILIPAVIVLGIAATLIPGMSARLSHEFDPSDPNN
;
A
#
# COMPACT_ATOMS: atom_id res chain seq x y z
N MET A 1 -11.64 13.32 -10.19
CA MET A 1 -11.37 13.87 -8.84
C MET A 1 -11.75 12.88 -7.75
N LEU A 2 -12.95 12.30 -7.77
CA LEU A 2 -13.39 11.29 -6.80
C LEU A 2 -12.41 10.11 -6.61
N ALA A 3 -11.88 9.54 -7.70
CA ALA A 3 -10.88 8.47 -7.59
C ALA A 3 -9.62 8.86 -6.79
N ALA A 4 -9.16 10.11 -6.89
CA ALA A 4 -8.03 10.59 -6.10
C ALA A 4 -8.40 10.72 -4.61
N VAL A 5 -9.62 11.17 -4.32
CA VAL A 5 -10.15 11.22 -2.95
C VAL A 5 -10.29 9.81 -2.36
N THR A 6 -10.80 8.84 -3.13
CA THR A 6 -10.85 7.44 -2.71
C THR A 6 -9.47 6.89 -2.37
N CYS A 7 -8.44 7.19 -3.18
CA CYS A 7 -7.07 6.81 -2.87
C CYS A 7 -6.55 7.47 -1.59
N ALA A 8 -6.89 8.74 -1.33
CA ALA A 8 -6.54 9.42 -0.08
C ALA A 8 -7.23 8.82 1.14
N LEU A 9 -8.43 8.29 0.97
CA LEU A 9 -9.21 7.60 2.00
C LEU A 9 -8.83 6.14 2.19
N ALA A 10 -7.81 5.61 1.51
CA ALA A 10 -7.35 4.22 1.70
C ALA A 10 -7.12 3.84 3.18
N PRO A 11 -6.51 4.67 4.04
CA PRO A 11 -6.35 4.36 5.46
C PRO A 11 -7.67 4.32 6.25
N ALA A 12 -8.74 4.92 5.73
CA ALA A 12 -10.04 4.99 6.41
C ALA A 12 -10.85 3.69 6.36
N TYR A 13 -10.30 2.60 5.80
CA TYR A 13 -10.93 1.27 5.80
C TYR A 13 -11.18 0.72 7.22
N VAL A 14 -10.47 1.25 8.24
CA VAL A 14 -10.68 0.93 9.65
C VAL A 14 -11.96 1.53 10.23
N VAL A 15 -12.48 2.59 9.61
CA VAL A 15 -13.71 3.23 10.05
C VAL A 15 -14.86 2.41 9.50
N ARG A 16 -15.39 1.53 10.36
CA ARG A 16 -16.44 0.57 10.03
C ARG A 16 -17.78 1.01 10.60
N TRP A 17 -18.83 0.78 9.84
CA TRP A 17 -20.22 0.83 10.30
C TRP A 17 -20.97 -0.41 9.80
N ARG A 18 -22.23 -0.56 10.20
CA ARG A 18 -23.08 -1.67 9.73
C ARG A 18 -24.19 -1.13 8.85
N ILE A 19 -24.34 -1.70 7.65
CA ILE A 19 -25.54 -1.53 6.82
C ILE A 19 -26.28 -2.88 6.86
N GLY A 20 -27.25 -3.00 7.77
CA GLY A 20 -27.93 -4.28 8.03
C GLY A 20 -26.96 -5.35 8.54
N PRO A 21 -26.94 -6.57 7.95
CA PRO A 21 -26.07 -7.66 8.40
C PRO A 21 -24.61 -7.55 7.92
N LEU A 22 -24.31 -6.66 6.97
CA LEU A 22 -22.98 -6.55 6.36
C LEU A 22 -22.16 -5.44 7.04
N PRO A 23 -20.93 -5.73 7.49
CA PRO A 23 -19.99 -4.69 7.86
C PRO A 23 -19.62 -3.89 6.61
N SER A 24 -19.61 -2.57 6.73
CA SER A 24 -19.22 -1.65 5.67
C SER A 24 -18.15 -0.68 6.17
N THR A 25 -17.32 -0.16 5.28
CA THR A 25 -16.24 0.78 5.64
C THR A 25 -16.28 2.08 4.85
N VAL A 26 -15.63 3.14 5.37
CA VAL A 26 -15.52 4.44 4.67
C VAL A 26 -14.91 4.25 3.28
N LEU A 27 -13.89 3.40 3.19
CA LEU A 27 -13.22 3.13 1.93
C LEU A 27 -14.17 2.48 0.91
N GLU A 28 -14.96 1.50 1.34
CA GLU A 28 -15.92 0.82 0.45
C GLU A 28 -16.97 1.80 -0.08
N ALA A 29 -17.49 2.70 0.78
CA ALA A 29 -18.41 3.74 0.34
C ALA A 29 -17.75 4.73 -0.64
N ALA A 30 -16.50 5.10 -0.42
CA ALA A 30 -15.74 5.96 -1.32
C ALA A 30 -15.46 5.29 -2.68
N VAL A 31 -15.21 3.99 -2.70
CA VAL A 31 -15.08 3.19 -3.92
C VAL A 31 -16.42 3.13 -4.65
N LEU A 32 -17.50 2.78 -3.96
CA LEU A 32 -18.84 2.69 -4.53
C LEU A 32 -19.29 4.02 -5.12
N LEU A 33 -19.11 5.13 -4.39
CA LEU A 33 -19.45 6.47 -4.88
C LEU A 33 -18.65 6.82 -6.14
N THR A 34 -17.37 6.46 -6.19
CA THR A 34 -16.53 6.66 -7.39
C THR A 34 -17.01 5.84 -8.57
N VAL A 35 -17.38 4.57 -8.36
CA VAL A 35 -17.93 3.70 -9.41
C VAL A 35 -19.27 4.24 -9.92
N ILE A 36 -20.17 4.65 -9.02
CA ILE A 36 -21.48 5.22 -9.38
C ILE A 36 -21.31 6.51 -10.18
N ALA A 37 -20.48 7.44 -9.70
CA ALA A 37 -20.21 8.69 -10.41
C ALA A 37 -19.61 8.44 -11.79
N PHE A 38 -18.66 7.50 -11.91
CA PHE A 38 -18.09 7.10 -13.18
C PHE A 38 -19.14 6.53 -14.14
N ALA A 39 -20.01 5.63 -13.65
CA ALA A 39 -21.08 5.05 -14.46
C ALA A 39 -22.03 6.14 -14.97
N PHE A 40 -22.47 7.06 -14.10
CA PHE A 40 -23.36 8.16 -14.47
C PHE A 40 -22.72 9.10 -15.50
N GLU A 41 -21.47 9.51 -15.30
CA GLU A 41 -20.73 10.36 -16.24
C GLU A 41 -20.52 9.66 -17.59
N SER A 42 -20.21 8.36 -17.58
CA SER A 42 -19.97 7.59 -18.81
C SER A 42 -21.24 7.38 -19.61
N LEU A 43 -22.37 7.10 -18.95
CA LEU A 43 -23.68 6.97 -19.58
C LEU A 43 -24.14 8.31 -20.19
N ARG A 44 -24.03 9.41 -19.43
CA ARG A 44 -24.42 10.74 -19.92
C ARG A 44 -23.53 11.23 -21.06
N GLY A 45 -22.23 10.93 -21.00
CA GLY A 45 -21.26 11.30 -22.02
C GLY A 45 -21.17 10.35 -23.21
N ARG A 46 -21.96 9.26 -23.24
CA ARG A 46 -21.88 8.17 -24.25
C ARG A 46 -20.44 7.74 -24.55
N ARG A 47 -19.59 7.68 -23.53
CA ARG A 47 -18.17 7.38 -23.71
C ARG A 47 -17.98 5.90 -24.03
N ALA A 48 -17.16 5.62 -25.03
CA ALA A 48 -16.70 4.27 -25.31
C ALA A 48 -15.81 3.78 -24.16
N LEU A 49 -16.24 2.71 -23.50
CA LEU A 49 -15.54 2.10 -22.38
C LEU A 49 -14.46 1.13 -22.88
N ARG A 50 -13.29 1.17 -22.23
CA ARG A 50 -12.17 0.25 -22.49
C ARG A 50 -12.33 -1.00 -21.64
N TRP A 51 -13.06 -1.98 -22.18
CA TRP A 51 -13.29 -3.27 -21.52
C TRP A 51 -12.15 -4.27 -21.68
N ARG A 52 -11.41 -4.17 -22.79
CA ARG A 52 -10.32 -5.09 -23.13
C ARG A 52 -9.00 -4.55 -22.65
N SER A 53 -8.45 -5.20 -21.64
CA SER A 53 -7.09 -5.02 -21.14
C SER A 53 -6.43 -6.38 -20.94
N PRO A 54 -5.09 -6.47 -20.89
CA PRO A 54 -4.39 -7.70 -20.53
C PRO A 54 -4.84 -8.28 -19.18
N PHE A 55 -5.40 -7.45 -18.30
CA PHE A 55 -5.87 -7.81 -16.97
C PHE A 55 -7.35 -8.23 -16.93
N THR A 56 -8.10 -8.12 -18.03
CA THR A 56 -9.53 -8.43 -18.05
C THR A 56 -9.80 -9.91 -17.82
N ILE A 57 -9.04 -10.80 -18.47
CA ILE A 57 -9.19 -12.26 -18.31
C ILE A 57 -8.78 -12.69 -16.89
N PRO A 58 -7.59 -12.30 -16.37
CA PRO A 58 -7.24 -12.57 -14.97
C PRO A 58 -8.29 -12.07 -13.98
N ALA A 59 -8.77 -10.83 -14.14
CA ALA A 59 -9.79 -10.26 -13.24
C ALA A 59 -11.09 -11.08 -13.29
N ALA A 60 -11.56 -11.48 -14.47
CA ALA A 60 -12.74 -12.32 -14.61
C ALA A 60 -12.56 -13.70 -13.95
N LEU A 61 -11.38 -14.33 -14.12
CA LEU A 61 -11.06 -15.60 -13.46
C LEU A 61 -11.07 -15.45 -11.93
N PHE A 62 -10.47 -14.38 -11.39
CA PHE A 62 -10.51 -14.10 -9.96
C PHE A 62 -11.93 -13.88 -9.42
N LEU A 63 -12.78 -13.19 -10.19
CA LEU A 63 -14.19 -13.01 -9.81
C LEU A 63 -14.95 -14.34 -9.78
N VAL A 64 -14.77 -15.17 -10.81
CA VAL A 64 -15.41 -16.50 -10.86
C VAL A 64 -14.91 -17.39 -9.72
N ALA A 65 -13.59 -17.45 -9.50
CA ALA A 65 -13.01 -18.21 -8.40
C ALA A 65 -13.51 -17.72 -7.03
N GLY A 66 -13.62 -16.40 -6.85
CA GLY A 66 -14.20 -15.79 -5.65
C GLY A 66 -15.66 -16.20 -5.44
N ALA A 67 -16.48 -16.16 -6.49
CA ALA A 67 -17.88 -16.59 -6.42
C ALA A 67 -18.02 -18.08 -6.05
N VAL A 68 -17.18 -18.95 -6.63
CA VAL A 68 -17.13 -20.38 -6.27
C VAL A 68 -16.71 -20.56 -4.80
N SER A 69 -15.72 -19.81 -4.33
CA SER A 69 -15.27 -19.85 -2.93
C SER A 69 -16.38 -19.47 -1.95
N VAL A 70 -17.20 -18.47 -2.29
CA VAL A 70 -18.37 -18.10 -1.47
C VAL A 70 -19.40 -19.24 -1.42
N ALA A 71 -19.66 -19.91 -2.54
CA ALA A 71 -20.64 -20.99 -2.63
C ALA A 71 -20.22 -22.28 -1.89
N VAL A 72 -18.92 -22.51 -1.73
CA VAL A 72 -18.37 -23.69 -1.05
C VAL A 72 -18.06 -23.43 0.43
N SER A 73 -18.05 -22.16 0.86
CA SER A 73 -17.66 -21.79 2.22
C SER A 73 -18.69 -22.23 3.27
N PRO A 74 -18.29 -22.73 4.44
CA PRO A 74 -19.22 -23.00 5.55
C PRO A 74 -19.96 -21.75 6.07
N ASP A 75 -19.36 -20.55 5.91
CA ASP A 75 -19.94 -19.27 6.33
C ASP A 75 -20.06 -18.34 5.13
N HIS A 76 -21.18 -18.46 4.42
CA HIS A 76 -21.46 -17.66 3.22
C HIS A 76 -21.44 -16.15 3.49
N THR A 77 -21.83 -15.70 4.69
CA THR A 77 -21.89 -14.27 5.00
C THR A 77 -20.50 -13.67 5.13
N LYS A 78 -19.60 -14.34 5.87
CA LYS A 78 -18.20 -13.89 5.96
C LYS A 78 -17.48 -14.02 4.62
N ALA A 79 -17.70 -15.13 3.90
CA ALA A 79 -17.11 -15.33 2.59
C ALA A 79 -17.54 -14.26 1.58
N LEU A 80 -18.84 -13.91 1.55
CA LEU A 80 -19.35 -12.84 0.70
C LEU A 80 -18.74 -11.47 1.05
N GLY A 81 -18.55 -11.20 2.35
CA GLY A 81 -17.86 -10.00 2.81
C GLY A 81 -16.42 -9.90 2.28
N LEU A 82 -15.66 -11.00 2.37
CA LEU A 82 -14.30 -11.08 1.82
C LEU A 82 -14.29 -10.94 0.30
N TYR A 83 -15.21 -11.63 -0.39
CA TYR A 83 -15.33 -11.56 -1.85
C TYR A 83 -15.61 -10.13 -2.33
N ARG A 84 -16.50 -9.40 -1.65
CA ARG A 84 -16.79 -8.01 -1.96
C ARG A 84 -15.56 -7.12 -1.75
N ALA A 85 -14.98 -7.15 -0.56
CA ALA A 85 -13.94 -6.21 -0.14
C ALA A 85 -12.58 -6.45 -0.84
N TYR A 86 -12.21 -7.70 -1.09
CA TYR A 86 -10.89 -8.05 -1.64
C TYR A 86 -10.88 -8.30 -3.15
N LEU A 87 -12.03 -8.57 -3.78
CA LEU A 87 -12.09 -8.87 -5.22
C LEU A 87 -12.99 -7.90 -5.98
N ILE A 88 -14.29 -7.85 -5.68
CA ILE A 88 -15.24 -7.06 -6.47
C ILE A 88 -14.87 -5.57 -6.45
N GLU A 89 -14.72 -4.98 -5.26
CA GLU A 89 -14.48 -3.55 -5.13
C GLU A 89 -13.12 -3.11 -5.71
N PRO A 90 -11.98 -3.79 -5.43
CA PRO A 90 -10.70 -3.43 -6.04
C PRO A 90 -10.71 -3.58 -7.56
N ILE A 91 -11.35 -4.62 -8.11
CA ILE A 91 -11.43 -4.84 -9.57
C ILE A 91 -12.32 -3.76 -10.22
N ALA A 92 -13.45 -3.41 -9.60
CA ALA A 92 -14.31 -2.33 -10.07
C ALA A 92 -13.56 -0.99 -10.05
N PHE A 93 -12.82 -0.69 -8.98
CA PHE A 93 -12.01 0.52 -8.88
C PHE A 93 -10.88 0.54 -9.92
N PHE A 94 -10.19 -0.59 -10.14
CA PHE A 94 -9.19 -0.74 -11.19
C PHE A 94 -9.77 -0.46 -12.59
N PHE A 95 -10.96 -0.98 -12.88
CA PHE A 95 -11.66 -0.70 -14.13
C PHE A 95 -11.95 0.79 -14.32
N VAL A 96 -12.42 1.47 -13.27
CA VAL A 96 -12.63 2.93 -13.29
C VAL A 96 -11.30 3.65 -13.57
N LEU A 97 -10.23 3.31 -12.87
CA LEU A 97 -8.91 3.91 -13.08
C LEU A 97 -8.43 3.72 -14.52
N GLY A 98 -8.53 2.52 -15.09
CA GLY A 98 -8.13 2.22 -16.47
C GLY A 98 -8.86 3.06 -17.53
N ASN A 99 -10.07 3.53 -17.23
CA ASN A 99 -10.87 4.38 -18.12
C ASN A 99 -10.68 5.88 -17.85
N VAL A 100 -10.32 6.28 -16.62
CA VAL A 100 -10.20 7.69 -16.22
C VAL A 100 -8.78 8.23 -16.43
N LEU A 101 -7.75 7.39 -16.30
CA LEU A 101 -6.33 7.72 -16.35
C LEU A 101 -5.80 7.98 -17.79
N GLY A 102 -6.53 8.77 -18.58
CA GLY A 102 -6.14 9.12 -19.95
C GLY A 102 -5.08 10.21 -20.08
N SER A 103 -4.67 10.87 -18.98
CA SER A 103 -3.63 11.91 -19.00
C SER A 103 -2.69 11.83 -17.80
N ILE A 104 -1.47 12.32 -17.98
CA ILE A 104 -0.45 12.34 -16.93
C ILE A 104 -0.90 13.16 -15.71
N GLN A 105 -1.64 14.25 -15.91
CA GLN A 105 -2.16 15.07 -14.81
C GLN A 105 -3.17 14.29 -13.97
N ARG A 106 -4.03 13.46 -14.60
CA ARG A 106 -4.98 12.61 -13.89
C ARG A 106 -4.28 11.50 -13.10
N ALA A 107 -3.25 10.89 -13.70
CA ALA A 107 -2.42 9.92 -13.00
C ALA A 107 -1.72 10.55 -11.79
N ARG A 108 -1.10 11.72 -11.95
CA ARG A 108 -0.48 12.49 -10.85
C ARG A 108 -1.48 12.78 -9.73
N MET A 109 -2.73 13.18 -10.05
CA MET A 109 -3.75 13.43 -9.03
C MET A 109 -4.12 12.18 -8.23
N VAL A 110 -4.31 11.03 -8.89
CA VAL A 110 -4.61 9.76 -8.19
C VAL A 110 -3.43 9.33 -7.32
N LEU A 111 -2.21 9.41 -7.84
CA LEU A 111 -1.00 9.11 -7.09
C LEU A 111 -0.78 10.05 -5.91
N LEU A 112 -1.11 11.34 -6.06
CA LEU A 112 -1.07 12.32 -4.98
C LEU A 112 -2.09 11.97 -3.89
N GLY A 113 -3.30 11.56 -4.28
CA GLY A 113 -4.30 11.05 -3.35
C GLY A 113 -3.76 9.86 -2.55
N LEU A 114 -3.22 8.86 -3.24
CA LEU A 114 -2.63 7.68 -2.60
C LEU A 114 -1.46 8.04 -1.67
N ALA A 115 -0.60 8.99 -2.10
CA ALA A 115 0.49 9.50 -1.28
C ALA A 115 -0.03 10.23 -0.03
N ALA A 116 -1.10 11.02 -0.14
CA ALA A 116 -1.72 11.68 1.02
C ALA A 116 -2.25 10.65 2.03
N GLY A 117 -2.92 9.58 1.57
CA GLY A 117 -3.30 8.46 2.43
C GLY A 117 -2.07 7.77 3.05
N GLY A 118 -1.01 7.60 2.27
CA GLY A 118 0.31 7.13 2.72
C GLY A 118 0.87 7.95 3.88
N VAL A 119 0.78 9.28 3.80
CA VAL A 119 1.28 10.18 4.85
C VAL A 119 0.48 10.00 6.13
N VAL A 120 -0.85 9.95 6.04
CA VAL A 120 -1.69 9.75 7.22
C VAL A 120 -1.34 8.43 7.91
N ALA A 121 -1.27 7.33 7.17
CA ALA A 121 -0.91 6.04 7.73
C ALA A 121 0.52 5.99 8.29
N GLY A 122 1.48 6.55 7.54
CA GLY A 122 2.89 6.55 7.91
C GLY A 122 3.18 7.42 9.14
N LEU A 123 2.62 8.63 9.20
CA LEU A 123 2.81 9.54 10.34
C LEU A 123 2.11 9.03 11.59
N ALA A 124 0.87 8.51 11.47
CA ALA A 124 0.16 7.93 12.60
C ALA A 124 0.95 6.77 13.22
N ASN A 125 1.45 5.85 12.39
CA ASN A 125 2.25 4.73 12.87
C ASN A 125 3.61 5.18 13.43
N GLY A 126 4.28 6.11 12.73
CA GLY A 126 5.56 6.67 13.18
C GLY A 126 5.45 7.38 14.53
N PHE A 127 4.36 8.12 14.76
CA PHE A 127 4.11 8.79 16.03
C PHE A 127 4.05 7.82 17.21
N VAL A 128 3.27 6.75 17.10
CA VAL A 128 3.12 5.78 18.21
C VAL A 128 4.41 5.03 18.49
N VAL A 129 5.20 4.71 17.45
CA VAL A 129 6.52 4.09 17.67
C VAL A 129 7.48 5.06 18.34
N LEU A 130 7.55 6.32 17.89
CA LEU A 130 8.39 7.34 18.51
C LEU A 130 7.97 7.62 19.96
N ASP A 131 6.67 7.58 20.24
CA ASP A 131 6.14 7.70 21.60
C ASP A 131 6.57 6.52 22.48
N ALA A 132 6.48 5.29 21.98
CA ALA A 132 6.97 4.10 22.69
C ALA A 132 8.48 4.13 22.94
N ILE A 133 9.27 4.69 22.01
CA ILE A 133 10.71 4.91 22.20
C ILE A 133 10.96 5.95 23.30
N ARG A 134 10.24 7.07 23.28
CA ARG A 134 10.37 8.15 24.28
C ARG A 134 10.04 7.67 25.70
N HIS A 135 9.06 6.79 25.84
CA HIS A 135 8.65 6.23 27.12
C HIS A 135 9.39 4.94 27.50
N HIS A 136 10.40 4.53 26.73
CA HIS A 136 11.16 3.29 26.94
C HIS A 136 10.28 2.02 27.04
N THR A 137 9.11 2.04 26.40
CA THR A 137 8.14 0.94 26.42
C THR A 137 8.21 0.07 25.17
N LEU A 138 9.02 0.48 24.18
CA LEU A 138 9.22 -0.30 22.95
C LEU A 138 9.94 -1.62 23.26
N ASN A 139 9.18 -2.71 23.27
CA ASN A 139 9.71 -4.05 23.42
C ASN A 139 9.92 -4.72 22.05
N LEU A 140 11.18 -4.90 21.67
CA LEU A 140 11.57 -5.57 20.42
C LEU A 140 11.45 -7.11 20.48
N ALA A 141 10.90 -7.69 21.54
CA ALA A 141 10.40 -9.07 21.53
C ALA A 141 8.95 -9.15 21.02
N LEU A 142 8.17 -8.07 21.15
CA LEU A 142 6.74 -8.04 20.78
C LEU A 142 6.47 -7.28 19.47
N PRO A 143 5.42 -7.63 18.71
CA PRO A 143 5.05 -6.87 17.52
C PRO A 143 5.00 -5.36 17.80
N PRO A 144 5.67 -4.53 16.99
CA PRO A 144 5.67 -3.08 17.17
C PRO A 144 4.25 -2.53 17.19
N PRO A 145 3.99 -1.45 17.95
CA PRO A 145 2.67 -0.87 18.03
C PRO A 145 2.22 -0.32 16.67
N VAL A 146 0.92 -0.37 16.43
CA VAL A 146 0.28 0.01 15.17
C VAL A 146 -0.97 0.84 15.42
N VAL A 147 -1.34 1.69 14.46
CA VAL A 147 -2.51 2.57 14.57
C VAL A 147 -3.64 2.15 13.63
N ILE A 148 -3.37 2.17 12.33
CA ILE A 148 -4.40 1.95 11.30
C ILE A 148 -4.41 0.50 10.81
N TYR A 149 -3.25 -0.13 10.68
CA TYR A 149 -3.17 -1.51 10.23
C TYR A 149 -3.02 -2.46 11.40
N ASN A 150 -3.49 -3.70 11.24
CA ASN A 150 -3.45 -4.69 12.32
C ASN A 150 -2.04 -5.23 12.59
N THR A 151 -1.09 -5.02 11.68
CA THR A 151 0.29 -5.48 11.82
C THR A 151 1.24 -4.45 11.21
N SER A 152 2.48 -4.40 11.73
CA SER A 152 3.51 -3.50 11.20
C SER A 152 3.89 -3.86 9.76
N ASN A 153 3.77 -5.14 9.40
CA ASN A 153 3.94 -5.64 8.04
C ASN A 153 2.88 -5.05 7.09
N ALA A 154 1.62 -4.94 7.51
CA ALA A 154 0.57 -4.36 6.68
C ALA A 154 0.78 -2.85 6.43
N THR A 155 1.30 -2.10 7.41
CA THR A 155 1.72 -0.70 7.21
C THR A 155 2.81 -0.62 6.13
N ALA A 156 3.83 -1.46 6.20
CA ALA A 156 4.90 -1.48 5.21
C ALA A 156 4.42 -1.91 3.82
N LEU A 157 3.52 -2.90 3.74
CA LEU A 157 2.93 -3.37 2.49
C LEU A 157 2.22 -2.24 1.72
N TYR A 158 1.63 -1.29 2.46
CA TYR A 158 1.03 -0.09 1.87
C TYR A 158 2.07 0.96 1.44
N LEU A 159 3.06 1.26 2.29
CA LEU A 159 4.02 2.35 2.04
C LEU A 159 5.12 2.02 1.01
N VAL A 160 5.62 0.78 1.00
CA VAL A 160 6.76 0.36 0.18
C VAL A 160 6.51 0.55 -1.33
N PRO A 161 5.36 0.14 -1.90
CA PRO A 161 5.05 0.44 -3.31
C PRO A 161 5.02 1.95 -3.61
N LEU A 162 4.54 2.77 -2.66
CA LEU A 162 4.51 4.23 -2.81
C LEU A 162 5.91 4.84 -2.78
N ILE A 163 6.85 4.24 -2.06
CA ILE A 163 8.27 4.60 -2.10
C ILE A 163 8.83 4.34 -3.48
N GLY A 164 8.57 3.16 -4.07
CA GLY A 164 9.01 2.84 -5.43
C GLY A 164 8.48 3.82 -6.47
N ILE A 165 7.17 4.09 -6.44
CA ILE A 165 6.53 5.05 -7.33
C ILE A 165 7.09 6.46 -7.10
N GLY A 166 7.11 6.93 -5.85
CA GLY A 166 7.61 8.25 -5.49
C GLY A 166 9.08 8.44 -5.88
N ALA A 167 9.93 7.44 -5.67
CA ALA A 167 11.34 7.47 -6.04
C ALA A 167 11.52 7.58 -7.56
N SER A 168 10.66 6.93 -8.35
CA SER A 168 10.63 7.10 -9.81
C SER A 168 10.36 8.56 -10.19
N PHE A 169 9.39 9.22 -9.54
CA PHE A 169 9.15 10.66 -9.76
C PHE A 169 10.35 11.50 -9.30
N VAL A 170 11.03 11.15 -8.20
CA VAL A 170 12.23 11.86 -7.75
C VAL A 170 13.34 11.80 -8.80
N VAL A 171 13.52 10.67 -9.49
CA VAL A 171 14.61 10.48 -10.45
C VAL A 171 14.27 10.98 -11.85
N TYR A 172 13.06 10.73 -12.34
CA TYR A 172 12.72 10.91 -13.76
C TYR A 172 11.84 12.13 -14.04
N GLU A 173 11.22 12.74 -13.03
CA GLU A 173 10.33 13.88 -13.25
C GLU A 173 11.10 15.16 -13.58
N ARG A 174 10.64 15.86 -14.62
CA ARG A 174 11.29 17.09 -15.12
C ARG A 174 10.88 18.32 -14.32
N GLU A 175 9.63 18.35 -13.86
CA GLU A 175 9.09 19.45 -13.08
C GLU A 175 9.68 19.47 -11.66
N ARG A 176 10.46 20.52 -11.35
CA ARG A 176 11.16 20.65 -10.05
C ARG A 176 10.21 20.56 -8.85
N TRP A 177 9.03 21.16 -8.95
CA TRP A 177 8.04 21.16 -7.86
C TRP A 177 7.49 19.76 -7.60
N VAL A 178 7.07 19.04 -8.63
CA VAL A 178 6.60 17.65 -8.50
C VAL A 178 7.70 16.78 -7.91
N ARG A 179 8.94 16.94 -8.38
CA ARG A 179 10.10 16.21 -7.85
C ARG A 179 10.33 16.47 -6.36
N LEU A 180 10.24 17.73 -5.91
CA LEU A 180 10.44 18.10 -4.51
C LEU A 180 9.32 17.56 -3.62
N ILE A 181 8.07 17.66 -4.08
CA ILE A 181 6.91 17.10 -3.38
C ILE A 181 7.03 15.58 -3.25
N SER A 182 7.37 14.89 -4.35
CA SER A 182 7.63 13.44 -4.33
C SER A 182 8.77 13.06 -3.39
N ALA A 183 9.85 13.85 -3.34
CA ALA A 183 10.96 13.62 -2.41
C ALA A 183 10.50 13.74 -0.95
N GLY A 184 9.66 14.72 -0.63
CA GLY A 184 9.06 14.87 0.69
C GLY A 184 8.22 13.65 1.10
N PHE A 185 7.35 13.17 0.19
CA PHE A 185 6.57 11.96 0.43
C PHE A 185 7.44 10.72 0.63
N VAL A 186 8.44 10.51 -0.23
CA VAL A 186 9.37 9.38 -0.12
C VAL A 186 10.12 9.42 1.21
N ALA A 187 10.60 10.59 1.63
CA ALA A 187 11.30 10.74 2.91
C ALA A 187 10.41 10.32 4.09
N ILE A 188 9.15 10.77 4.11
CA ILE A 188 8.17 10.36 5.12
C ILE A 188 7.94 8.85 5.07
N PHE A 189 7.70 8.28 3.89
CA PHE A 189 7.38 6.85 3.77
C PHE A 189 8.56 5.95 4.14
N VAL A 190 9.79 6.31 3.76
CA VAL A 190 11.01 5.59 4.16
C VAL A 190 11.17 5.65 5.67
N ALA A 191 11.06 6.84 6.27
CA ALA A 191 11.15 7.00 7.72
C ALA A 191 10.07 6.20 8.46
N SER A 192 8.82 6.29 8.04
CA SER A 192 7.69 5.54 8.62
C SER A 192 7.83 4.04 8.43
N THR A 193 8.33 3.57 7.29
CA THR A 193 8.57 2.14 7.05
C THR A 193 9.71 1.63 7.92
N PHE A 194 10.78 2.41 8.09
CA PHE A 194 11.87 2.07 9.00
C PHE A 194 11.39 2.01 10.47
N LEU A 195 10.62 3.01 10.91
CA LEU A 195 10.01 3.05 12.23
C LEU A 195 8.96 1.95 12.44
N SER A 196 8.33 1.44 11.38
CA SER A 196 7.42 0.29 11.53
C SER A 196 8.14 -0.97 12.00
N LEU A 197 9.48 -1.04 11.87
CA LEU A 197 10.30 -2.21 12.23
C LEU A 197 9.78 -3.51 11.59
N SER A 198 9.11 -3.37 10.45
CA SER A 198 8.57 -4.46 9.63
C SER A 198 9.70 -5.21 8.95
N ARG A 199 9.81 -6.53 9.19
CA ARG A 199 10.87 -7.37 8.58
C ARG A 199 10.77 -7.37 7.06
N GLY A 200 9.58 -7.67 6.55
CA GLY A 200 9.29 -7.64 5.11
C GLY A 200 9.41 -6.24 4.53
N GLY A 201 9.06 -5.20 5.30
CA GLY A 201 9.20 -3.80 4.90
C GLY A 201 10.66 -3.38 4.73
N LEU A 202 11.52 -3.70 5.69
CA LEU A 202 12.94 -3.40 5.65
C LEU A 202 13.65 -4.18 4.53
N LEU A 203 13.32 -5.46 4.33
CA LEU A 203 13.84 -6.25 3.21
C LEU A 203 13.42 -5.63 1.88
N ALA A 204 12.14 -5.31 1.71
CA ALA A 204 11.65 -4.70 0.47
C ALA A 204 12.24 -3.31 0.23
N LEU A 205 12.47 -2.50 1.27
CA LEU A 205 13.22 -1.24 1.17
C LEU A 205 14.65 -1.48 0.66
N GLY A 206 15.34 -2.48 1.20
CA GLY A 206 16.68 -2.87 0.75
C GLY A 206 16.69 -3.25 -0.73
N VAL A 207 15.71 -4.04 -1.17
CA VAL A 207 15.54 -4.43 -2.58
C VAL A 207 15.26 -3.22 -3.47
N ILE A 208 14.35 -2.33 -3.09
CA ILE A 208 14.07 -1.10 -3.85
C ILE A 208 15.33 -0.23 -3.93
N ALA A 209 16.03 -0.03 -2.82
CA ALA A 209 17.26 0.75 -2.78
C ALA A 209 18.34 0.15 -3.68
N LEU A 210 18.48 -1.18 -3.68
CA LEU A 210 19.42 -1.90 -4.55
C LEU A 210 19.06 -1.76 -6.03
N ILE A 211 17.78 -1.94 -6.40
CA ILE A 211 17.31 -1.74 -7.78
C ILE A 211 17.61 -0.32 -8.25
N MET A 212 17.28 0.68 -7.41
CA MET A 212 17.55 2.09 -7.71
C MET A 212 19.05 2.38 -7.82
N ALA A 213 19.88 1.76 -6.98
CA ALA A 213 21.33 1.87 -7.06
C ALA A 213 21.88 1.25 -8.37
N LEU A 214 21.36 0.09 -8.77
CA LEU A 214 21.81 -0.67 -9.95
C LEU A 214 21.55 0.09 -11.25
N ILE A 215 20.41 0.79 -11.34
CA ILE A 215 20.00 1.58 -12.50
C ILE A 215 20.71 2.93 -12.55
N ASN A 216 21.29 3.39 -11.44
CA ASN A 216 21.96 4.68 -11.36
C ASN A 216 23.38 4.63 -11.93
N ARG A 217 23.82 5.71 -12.58
CA ARG A 217 25.20 5.87 -13.09
C ARG A 217 26.27 5.72 -12.00
N ARG A 218 25.92 6.00 -10.73
CA ARG A 218 26.81 5.88 -9.56
C ARG A 218 26.70 4.53 -8.84
N ARG A 219 26.24 3.47 -9.52
CA ARG A 219 26.02 2.13 -8.95
C ARG A 219 27.17 1.61 -8.08
N TRP A 220 28.42 1.85 -8.48
CA TRP A 220 29.60 1.38 -7.76
C TRP A 220 29.78 2.00 -6.36
N ILE A 221 29.17 3.16 -6.09
CA ILE A 221 29.18 3.81 -4.77
C ILE A 221 27.89 3.45 -4.01
N LEU A 222 26.76 3.46 -4.72
CA LEU A 222 25.45 3.26 -4.11
C LEU A 222 25.21 1.83 -3.65
N ILE A 223 25.70 0.82 -4.39
CA ILE A 223 25.54 -0.59 -4.00
C ILE A 223 26.26 -0.87 -2.67
N PRO A 224 27.56 -0.55 -2.50
CA PRO A 224 28.22 -0.68 -1.19
C PRO A 224 27.51 0.10 -0.09
N ALA A 225 27.05 1.33 -0.38
CA ALA A 225 26.34 2.13 0.62
C ALA A 225 25.03 1.46 1.09
N VAL A 226 24.24 0.89 0.16
CA VAL A 226 23.02 0.14 0.50
C VAL A 226 23.35 -1.12 1.31
N ILE A 227 24.39 -1.85 0.95
CA ILE A 227 24.83 -3.05 1.69
C ILE A 227 25.27 -2.66 3.12
N VAL A 228 26.09 -1.62 3.26
CA VAL A 228 26.56 -1.14 4.57
C VAL A 228 25.40 -0.67 5.43
N LEU A 229 24.45 0.08 4.87
CA LEU A 229 23.24 0.49 5.58
C LEU A 229 22.36 -0.70 5.99
N GLY A 230 22.24 -1.71 5.12
CA GLY A 230 21.54 -2.96 5.43
C GLY A 230 22.17 -3.71 6.60
N ILE A 231 23.51 -3.84 6.60
CA ILE A 231 24.26 -4.44 7.72
C ILE A 231 24.12 -3.60 8.98
N ALA A 232 24.25 -2.27 8.89
CA ALA A 232 24.07 -1.38 10.03
C ALA A 232 22.66 -1.53 10.65
N ALA A 233 21.64 -1.76 9.82
CA ALA A 233 20.29 -2.00 10.30
C ALA A 233 20.19 -3.31 11.09
N THR A 234 20.85 -4.40 10.66
CA THR A 234 20.81 -5.69 11.39
C THR A 234 21.54 -5.64 12.74
N LEU A 235 22.45 -4.68 12.93
CA LEU A 235 23.14 -4.44 14.19
C LEU A 235 22.26 -3.75 15.24
N ILE A 236 21.07 -3.26 14.87
CA ILE A 236 20.12 -2.70 15.83
C ILE A 236 19.68 -3.81 16.80
N PRO A 237 19.86 -3.64 18.12
CA PRO A 237 19.51 -4.67 19.11
C PRO A 237 18.07 -5.15 18.92
N GLY A 238 17.83 -6.46 18.91
CA GLY A 238 16.50 -7.05 18.72
C GLY A 238 16.07 -7.26 17.25
N MET A 239 16.74 -6.65 16.27
CA MET A 239 16.49 -6.93 14.85
C MET A 239 17.16 -8.22 14.38
N SER A 240 18.39 -8.49 14.83
CA SER A 240 19.13 -9.72 14.51
C SER A 240 18.42 -10.98 15.02
N ALA A 241 17.95 -10.98 16.27
CA ALA A 241 17.21 -12.10 16.88
C ALA A 241 15.89 -12.40 16.15
N ARG A 242 15.26 -11.37 15.57
CA ARG A 242 14.03 -11.51 14.77
C ARG A 242 14.29 -12.05 13.37
N LEU A 243 15.38 -11.63 12.74
CA LEU A 243 15.76 -12.12 11.42
C LEU A 243 16.23 -13.58 11.51
N SER A 244 17.00 -13.95 12.55
CA SER A 244 17.45 -15.33 12.73
C SER A 244 16.29 -16.30 12.92
N HIS A 245 15.23 -15.89 13.63
CA HIS A 245 14.03 -16.72 13.83
C HIS A 245 13.27 -16.98 12.52
N GLU A 246 13.26 -16.05 11.55
CA GLU A 246 12.54 -16.24 10.28
C GLU A 246 13.28 -17.18 9.30
N PHE A 247 14.61 -17.27 9.44
CA PHE A 247 15.45 -18.13 8.60
C PHE A 247 15.86 -19.42 9.31
N ASP A 248 15.24 -19.72 10.45
CA ASP A 248 15.41 -20.98 11.16
C ASP A 248 14.33 -21.98 10.69
N PRO A 249 14.67 -22.96 9.83
CA PRO A 249 13.73 -23.98 9.37
C PRO A 249 13.37 -24.99 10.47
N SER A 250 14.01 -24.92 11.65
CA SER A 250 13.71 -25.78 12.80
C SER A 250 12.74 -25.15 13.81
N ASP A 251 12.32 -23.90 13.58
CA ASP A 251 11.33 -23.24 14.44
C ASP A 251 9.91 -23.76 14.13
N PRO A 252 9.17 -24.29 15.12
CA PRO A 252 7.81 -24.79 14.92
C PRO A 252 6.78 -23.70 14.55
N ASN A 253 7.15 -22.41 14.57
CA ASN A 253 6.29 -21.29 14.20
C ASN A 253 6.57 -20.72 12.78
N ASN A 254 7.54 -21.26 12.04
CA ASN A 254 7.79 -20.95 10.61
C ASN A 254 7.12 -21.97 9.68
#